data_AF-A0A969EUB7-F1
#
_entry.id   AF-A0A969EUB7-F1
#
_cell.length_a   1.000
_cell.length_b   1.000
_cell.length_c   1.000
_cell.angle_alpha   90.00
_cell.angle_beta   90.00
_cell.angle_gamma   90.00
#
_symmetry.space_group_name_H-M   'P 1'
#
loop_
_entity.id
_entity.type
_entity.pdbx_description
1 polymer ?
#
loop_
_entity_poly.entity_id
_entity_poly.type
_entity_poly.pdbx_seq_one_letter_code
_entity_poly.pdbx_strand_id
1 'polypeptide(L)'
;TPRQYHLDGIGECCRQRHCRFGIANSFGIALDIRGDADAVTTVSSNTIRNTDIEGIFAQSRLDNDADAQIGLFDLTLRDNSVTNIDDNSAFPFVSVYGTRIESRNTTNLCLDIASNTSVGLGGFEHFRTRQRDTSTFRAERLTLGAQNAATMQTFVAGQNDAGSTASATVATSYTGVADGTCRNP
;
A
#
# COMPACT_ATOMS: atom_id res chain seq x y z
N THR A 1 22.54 1.92 3.99
CA THR A 1 22.16 2.22 2.59
C THR A 1 20.74 1.76 2.39
N PRO A 2 19.83 2.58 1.82
CA PRO A 2 18.43 2.20 1.64
C PRO A 2 18.31 0.97 0.75
N ARG A 3 17.37 0.07 1.03
CA ARG A 3 17.02 -0.98 0.07
C ARG A 3 15.99 -0.41 -0.91
N GLN A 4 16.38 -0.36 -2.18
CA GLN A 4 15.54 0.10 -3.28
C GLN A 4 14.93 -1.11 -3.99
N TYR A 5 13.63 -1.06 -4.21
CA TYR A 5 12.88 -2.11 -4.89
C TYR A 5 12.05 -1.49 -6.01
N HIS A 6 12.16 -2.05 -7.22
CA HIS A 6 11.38 -1.63 -8.38
C HIS A 6 10.66 -2.86 -8.93
N LEU A 7 9.33 -2.77 -9.03
CA LEU A 7 8.45 -3.86 -9.41
C LEU A 7 7.62 -3.45 -10.63
N ASP A 8 8.22 -3.63 -11.80
CA ASP A 8 7.63 -3.37 -13.11
C ASP A 8 7.48 -4.69 -13.88
N GLY A 9 6.24 -5.04 -14.22
CA GLY A 9 5.92 -6.26 -14.97
C GLY A 9 6.13 -7.55 -14.16
N ILE A 10 5.45 -8.62 -14.57
CA ILE A 10 5.37 -9.90 -13.81
C ILE A 10 6.69 -10.73 -13.90
N GLY A 11 7.85 -10.10 -14.08
CA GLY A 11 9.08 -10.76 -14.54
C GLY A 11 10.38 -10.55 -13.75
N GLU A 12 10.57 -9.47 -12.99
CA GLU A 12 11.94 -9.11 -12.54
C GLU A 12 12.09 -8.81 -11.04
N CYS A 13 11.72 -9.74 -10.16
CA CYS A 13 12.10 -9.64 -8.73
C CYS A 13 12.71 -10.91 -8.15
N CYS A 14 13.68 -11.49 -8.85
CA CYS A 14 14.49 -12.60 -8.33
C CYS A 14 15.91 -12.16 -7.93
N ARG A 15 16.04 -11.07 -7.15
CA ARG A 15 17.36 -10.67 -6.60
C ARG A 15 17.39 -10.10 -5.19
N GLN A 16 16.41 -10.33 -4.31
CA GLN A 16 16.66 -10.32 -2.86
C GLN A 16 15.52 -10.95 -2.04
N ARG A 17 15.92 -11.59 -0.93
CA ARG A 17 15.11 -12.46 -0.07
C ARG A 17 13.81 -11.74 0.37
N HIS A 18 12.68 -12.32 -0.05
CA HIS A 18 11.27 -12.02 0.34
C HIS A 18 10.41 -11.15 -0.59
N CYS A 19 10.62 -11.17 -1.91
CA CYS A 19 9.55 -10.86 -2.87
C CYS A 19 8.93 -12.17 -3.37
N ARG A 20 7.68 -12.45 -3.01
CA ARG A 20 6.90 -13.60 -3.54
C ARG A 20 5.81 -13.06 -4.47
N PHE A 21 5.89 -13.41 -5.75
CA PHE A 21 4.81 -13.16 -6.72
C PHE A 21 4.13 -14.48 -7.08
N GLY A 22 2.79 -14.45 -7.14
CA GLY A 22 1.93 -15.54 -7.63
C GLY A 22 1.45 -16.51 -6.55
N ILE A 23 0.10 -16.66 -6.47
CA ILE A 23 -0.80 -17.67 -5.86
C ILE A 23 -0.42 -18.43 -4.57
N ALA A 24 0.79 -18.31 -4.04
CA ALA A 24 1.25 -19.07 -2.90
C ALA A 24 0.66 -18.57 -1.57
N ASN A 25 0.06 -17.37 -1.55
CA ASN A 25 -0.57 -16.76 -0.37
C ASN A 25 -1.88 -16.02 -0.72
N SER A 26 -2.48 -16.29 -1.89
CA SER A 26 -3.73 -15.68 -2.36
C SER A 26 -3.73 -14.17 -2.68
N PHE A 27 -2.63 -13.43 -2.43
CA PHE A 27 -2.43 -12.04 -2.87
C PHE A 27 -1.87 -11.96 -4.30
N GLY A 28 -2.10 -10.82 -4.97
CA GLY A 28 -1.42 -10.49 -6.24
C GLY A 28 0.02 -10.00 -6.00
N ILE A 29 0.15 -8.86 -5.34
CA ILE A 29 1.41 -8.26 -4.87
C ILE A 29 1.31 -8.07 -3.36
N ALA A 30 2.27 -8.60 -2.61
CA ALA A 30 2.35 -8.43 -1.17
C ALA A 30 3.71 -7.86 -0.76
N LEU A 31 3.68 -6.66 -0.18
CA LEU A 31 4.82 -6.00 0.45
C LEU A 31 4.62 -6.05 1.97
N ASP A 32 5.28 -6.97 2.65
CA ASP A 32 5.29 -7.05 4.12
C ASP A 32 6.67 -6.64 4.62
N ILE A 33 6.84 -5.33 4.85
CA ILE A 33 8.11 -4.73 5.21
C ILE A 33 8.30 -4.80 6.73
N ARG A 34 9.36 -5.47 7.17
CA ARG A 34 9.72 -5.65 8.58
C ARG A 34 11.23 -5.50 8.79
N GLY A 35 11.61 -5.16 10.01
CA GLY A 35 13.01 -4.99 10.42
C GLY A 35 13.32 -3.54 10.80
N ASP A 36 14.60 -3.22 10.78
CA ASP A 36 15.23 -1.96 11.21
C ASP A 36 15.68 -1.09 10.03
N ALA A 37 15.49 -1.55 8.80
CA ALA A 37 16.02 -0.90 7.59
C ALA A 37 14.96 -0.11 6.82
N ASP A 38 15.37 1.03 6.28
CA ASP A 38 14.61 1.80 5.31
C ASP A 38 14.31 1.02 4.03
N ALA A 39 13.08 1.17 3.53
CA ALA A 39 12.62 0.65 2.26
C ALA A 39 12.08 1.77 1.37
N VAL A 40 12.51 1.76 0.10
CA VAL A 40 11.96 2.60 -0.97
C VAL A 40 11.46 1.66 -2.06
N THR A 41 10.16 1.65 -2.33
CA THR A 41 9.53 0.69 -3.24
C THR A 41 8.62 1.37 -4.24
N THR A 42 8.77 1.02 -5.52
CA THR A 42 7.84 1.39 -6.58
C THR A 42 7.09 0.15 -7.06
N VAL A 43 5.76 0.25 -7.09
CA VAL A 43 4.85 -0.72 -7.71
C VAL A 43 4.10 0.02 -8.80
N SER A 44 4.46 -0.24 -10.06
CA SER A 44 3.87 0.48 -11.19
C SER A 44 3.56 -0.37 -12.39
N SER A 45 2.54 0.07 -13.16
CA SER A 45 2.20 -0.53 -14.46
C SER A 45 1.90 -2.03 -14.42
N ASN A 46 1.40 -2.54 -13.30
CA ASN A 46 1.07 -3.96 -13.16
C ASN A 46 -0.40 -4.25 -13.49
N THR A 47 -0.67 -5.36 -14.17
CA THR A 47 -2.02 -5.94 -14.27
C THR A 47 -2.13 -7.14 -13.36
N ILE A 48 -3.05 -7.09 -12.40
CA ILE A 48 -3.26 -8.09 -11.36
C ILE A 48 -4.68 -8.64 -11.50
N ARG A 49 -4.80 -9.96 -11.48
CA ARG A 49 -6.07 -10.68 -11.66
C ARG A 49 -6.06 -12.04 -10.98
N ASN A 50 -7.25 -12.57 -10.72
CA ASN A 50 -7.47 -13.91 -10.19
C ASN A 50 -6.74 -14.12 -8.86
N THR A 51 -6.89 -13.16 -7.95
CA THR A 51 -6.40 -13.26 -6.57
C THR A 51 -7.54 -13.73 -5.68
N ASP A 52 -7.22 -14.49 -4.62
CA ASP A 52 -8.24 -14.92 -3.64
C ASP A 52 -8.36 -13.92 -2.48
N ILE A 53 -7.37 -13.05 -2.27
CA ILE A 53 -7.41 -11.94 -1.30
C ILE A 53 -7.09 -10.62 -2.04
N GLU A 54 -6.35 -9.70 -1.40
CA GLU A 54 -6.09 -8.38 -1.94
C GLU A 54 -5.18 -8.47 -3.17
N GLY A 55 -5.52 -7.70 -4.20
CA GLY A 55 -4.70 -7.58 -5.40
C GLY A 55 -3.34 -6.96 -5.07
N ILE A 56 -3.36 -5.87 -4.32
CA ILE A 56 -2.14 -5.24 -3.79
C ILE A 56 -2.28 -5.07 -2.29
N PHE A 57 -1.33 -5.63 -1.54
CA PHE A 57 -1.20 -5.45 -0.11
C PHE A 57 0.17 -4.87 0.21
N ALA A 58 0.20 -3.73 0.87
CA ALA A 58 1.41 -3.13 1.39
C ALA A 58 1.25 -2.86 2.88
N GLN A 59 2.09 -3.46 3.69
CA GLN A 59 2.15 -3.24 5.12
C GLN A 59 3.57 -2.99 5.57
N SER A 60 3.75 -1.92 6.36
CA SER A 60 4.98 -1.72 7.11
C SER A 60 4.79 -2.02 8.58
N ARG A 61 5.79 -2.71 9.13
CA ARG A 61 6.00 -3.03 10.54
C ARG A 61 7.50 -2.92 10.85
N LEU A 62 8.08 -1.78 10.45
CA LEU A 62 9.45 -1.44 10.80
C LEU A 62 9.54 -0.98 12.26
N ASP A 63 10.73 -1.20 12.83
CA ASP A 63 11.11 -0.91 14.22
C ASP A 63 10.14 -1.51 15.24
N ASN A 64 10.50 -2.70 15.72
CA ASN A 64 9.76 -3.43 16.73
C ASN A 64 10.68 -3.90 17.88
N ASP A 65 11.87 -3.30 18.01
CA ASP A 65 12.91 -3.65 18.96
C ASP A 65 13.29 -2.51 19.91
N ALA A 66 12.58 -1.37 19.83
CA ALA A 66 12.63 -0.27 20.81
C ALA A 66 14.00 0.43 20.91
N ASP A 67 14.77 0.44 19.83
CA ASP A 67 16.08 1.08 19.74
C ASP A 67 16.00 2.58 19.36
N ALA A 68 14.78 3.11 19.26
CA ALA A 68 14.43 4.48 18.88
C ALA A 68 14.74 4.86 17.41
N GLN A 69 14.97 3.90 16.53
CA GLN A 69 15.18 4.15 15.10
C GLN A 69 13.86 4.10 14.32
N ILE A 70 13.46 5.21 13.72
CA ILE A 70 12.26 5.26 12.88
C ILE A 70 12.58 4.64 11.52
N GLY A 71 12.10 3.42 11.27
CA GLY A 71 12.18 2.82 9.95
C GLY A 71 11.30 3.57 8.95
N LEU A 72 11.85 3.92 7.79
CA LEU A 72 11.14 4.64 6.74
C LEU A 72 10.64 3.68 5.65
N PHE A 73 9.39 3.85 5.21
CA PHE A 73 8.86 3.14 4.05
C PHE A 73 8.26 4.12 3.04
N ASP A 74 8.98 4.39 1.96
CA ASP A 74 8.46 5.21 0.87
C ASP A 74 7.92 4.29 -0.23
N LEU A 75 6.64 4.48 -0.57
CA LEU A 75 5.90 3.65 -1.51
C LEU A 75 5.32 4.52 -2.62
N THR A 76 5.79 4.26 -3.84
CA THR A 76 5.18 4.78 -5.07
C THR A 76 4.28 3.70 -5.65
N LEU A 77 2.98 3.97 -5.72
CA LEU A 77 1.94 3.06 -6.20
C LEU A 77 1.14 3.74 -7.32
N ARG A 78 1.54 3.50 -8.57
CA ARG A 78 0.94 4.19 -9.72
C ARG A 78 0.62 3.29 -10.89
N ASP A 79 -0.42 3.62 -11.64
CA ASP A 79 -0.72 2.97 -12.94
C ASP A 79 -0.93 1.44 -12.85
N ASN A 80 -1.36 0.93 -11.68
CA ASN A 80 -1.69 -0.49 -11.53
C ASN A 80 -3.17 -0.76 -11.79
N SER A 81 -3.47 -1.93 -12.33
CA SER A 81 -4.83 -2.41 -12.57
C SER A 81 -5.05 -3.70 -11.80
N VAL A 82 -5.79 -3.62 -10.70
CA VAL A 82 -6.32 -4.79 -9.99
C VAL A 82 -7.73 -5.06 -10.49
N THR A 83 -7.92 -6.22 -11.10
CA THR A 83 -9.20 -6.67 -11.66
C THR A 83 -9.54 -8.06 -11.12
N ASN A 84 -10.82 -8.43 -11.12
CA ASN A 84 -11.28 -9.82 -10.85
C ASN A 84 -10.59 -10.50 -9.66
N ILE A 85 -10.92 -10.08 -8.44
CA ILE A 85 -10.71 -10.92 -7.25
C ILE A 85 -11.70 -12.08 -7.37
N ASP A 86 -11.18 -13.29 -7.58
CA ASP A 86 -11.95 -14.51 -7.85
C ASP A 86 -11.56 -15.57 -6.82
N ASP A 87 -12.00 -15.31 -5.59
CA ASP A 87 -11.82 -16.25 -4.50
C ASP A 87 -12.75 -17.46 -4.66
N ASN A 88 -12.26 -18.43 -5.42
CA ASN A 88 -12.88 -19.74 -5.60
C ASN A 88 -12.37 -20.78 -4.59
N SER A 89 -11.70 -20.34 -3.52
CA SER A 89 -11.16 -21.24 -2.52
C SER A 89 -12.28 -21.97 -1.77
N ALA A 90 -11.93 -23.10 -1.15
CA ALA A 90 -12.87 -23.87 -0.34
C ALA A 90 -13.40 -23.11 0.90
N PHE A 91 -12.77 -21.97 1.25
CA PHE A 91 -13.13 -21.11 2.37
C PHE A 91 -13.09 -19.64 1.95
N PRO A 92 -14.09 -19.17 1.19
CA PRO A 92 -14.03 -17.86 0.57
C PRO A 92 -14.06 -16.72 1.58
N PHE A 93 -13.18 -15.75 1.40
CA PHE A 93 -13.17 -14.43 1.97
C PHE A 93 -14.40 -13.65 1.51
N VAL A 94 -15.32 -13.42 2.46
CA VAL A 94 -16.62 -12.79 2.20
C VAL A 94 -16.47 -11.31 1.79
N SER A 95 -15.37 -10.65 2.15
CA SER A 95 -15.12 -9.23 1.82
C SER A 95 -13.64 -8.91 1.80
N VAL A 96 -13.17 -8.26 0.74
CA VAL A 96 -11.74 -8.03 0.47
C VAL A 96 -11.55 -6.68 -0.20
N TYR A 97 -10.52 -5.93 0.19
CA TYR A 97 -10.14 -4.69 -0.49
C TYR A 97 -9.34 -5.01 -1.76
N GLY A 98 -9.52 -4.22 -2.82
CA GLY A 98 -8.69 -4.38 -4.02
C GLY A 98 -7.22 -4.09 -3.71
N THR A 99 -6.99 -2.95 -3.07
CA THR A 99 -5.67 -2.48 -2.65
C THR A 99 -5.71 -2.05 -1.20
N ARG A 100 -4.81 -2.57 -0.36
CA ARG A 100 -4.67 -2.17 1.05
C ARG A 100 -3.25 -1.70 1.37
N ILE A 101 -3.14 -0.49 1.91
CA ILE A 101 -1.89 0.09 2.41
C ILE A 101 -2.01 0.35 3.92
N GLU A 102 -1.09 -0.20 4.71
CA GLU A 102 -1.13 -0.13 6.17
C GLU A 102 0.24 0.23 6.77
N SER A 103 0.29 1.31 7.56
CA SER A 103 1.45 1.69 8.37
C SER A 103 1.21 1.28 9.82
N ARG A 104 2.21 0.66 10.48
CA ARG A 104 2.14 0.18 11.86
C ARG A 104 3.41 0.45 12.66
N ASN A 105 3.36 0.13 13.96
CA ASN A 105 4.45 0.28 14.93
C ASN A 105 4.97 1.73 14.97
N THR A 106 6.26 1.95 14.77
CA THR A 106 6.90 3.27 14.71
C THR A 106 7.30 3.64 13.27
N THR A 107 6.83 2.89 12.27
CA THR A 107 7.17 3.16 10.87
C THR A 107 6.72 4.54 10.42
N ASN A 108 7.54 5.22 9.63
CA ASN A 108 7.14 6.39 8.88
C ASN A 108 6.93 6.05 7.41
N LEU A 109 5.67 5.88 7.02
CA LEU A 109 5.27 5.60 5.64
C LEU A 109 5.09 6.91 4.87
N CYS A 110 5.65 7.00 3.66
CA CYS A 110 5.36 8.05 2.68
C CYS A 110 4.71 7.42 1.44
N LEU A 111 3.49 7.83 1.11
CA LEU A 111 2.72 7.29 -0.02
C LEU A 111 2.66 8.31 -1.16
N ASP A 112 3.06 7.85 -2.33
CA ASP A 112 2.75 8.46 -3.61
C ASP A 112 1.77 7.55 -4.38
N ILE A 113 0.49 7.92 -4.50
CA ILE A 113 -0.55 7.14 -5.17
C ILE A 113 -1.25 7.95 -6.27
N ALA A 114 -1.37 7.37 -7.46
CA ALA A 114 -2.12 7.97 -8.57
C ALA A 114 -2.47 6.95 -9.67
N SER A 115 -3.54 7.21 -10.43
CA SER A 115 -3.87 6.50 -11.68
C SER A 115 -3.99 4.98 -11.56
N ASN A 116 -4.39 4.44 -10.40
CA ASN A 116 -4.65 3.01 -10.28
C ASN A 116 -6.13 2.72 -10.53
N THR A 117 -6.41 1.57 -11.15
CA THR A 117 -7.70 0.89 -11.07
C THR A 117 -7.59 -0.20 -10.02
N SER A 118 -8.58 -0.30 -9.13
CA SER A 118 -8.67 -1.42 -8.19
C SER A 118 -10.12 -1.80 -7.95
N VAL A 119 -10.36 -3.07 -7.61
CA VAL A 119 -11.71 -3.62 -7.40
C VAL A 119 -11.71 -4.41 -6.11
N GLY A 120 -12.62 -4.07 -5.19
CA GLY A 120 -12.89 -4.84 -3.98
C GLY A 120 -13.94 -5.94 -4.19
N LEU A 121 -14.02 -6.87 -3.25
CA LEU A 121 -15.01 -7.95 -3.20
C LEU A 121 -15.94 -7.77 -1.98
N GLY A 122 -17.20 -8.17 -2.12
CA GLY A 122 -18.13 -8.24 -0.99
C GLY A 122 -18.62 -6.88 -0.45
N GLY A 123 -18.62 -5.85 -1.30
CA GLY A 123 -19.06 -4.50 -0.94
C GLY A 123 -17.99 -3.63 -0.25
N PHE A 124 -16.76 -4.13 -0.12
CA PHE A 124 -15.63 -3.33 0.35
C PHE A 124 -15.11 -2.39 -0.73
N GLU A 125 -14.53 -1.29 -0.28
CA GLU A 125 -13.98 -0.26 -1.15
C GLU A 125 -12.81 -0.77 -1.99
N HIS A 126 -12.52 -0.06 -3.09
CA HIS A 126 -11.41 -0.42 -3.98
C HIS A 126 -10.07 -0.26 -3.28
N PHE A 127 -9.95 0.81 -2.49
CA PHE A 127 -8.74 1.13 -1.74
C PHE A 127 -9.01 1.19 -0.25
N ARG A 128 -8.03 0.73 0.53
CA ARG A 128 -7.96 0.99 1.97
C ARG A 128 -6.61 1.55 2.35
N THR A 129 -6.63 2.63 3.11
CA THR A 129 -5.43 3.10 3.83
C THR A 129 -5.65 2.98 5.33
N ARG A 130 -4.58 2.68 6.06
CA ARG A 130 -4.64 2.57 7.52
C ARG A 130 -3.35 3.01 8.18
N GLN A 131 -3.46 3.89 9.16
CA GLN A 131 -2.40 4.24 10.10
C GLN A 131 -2.77 3.67 11.48
N ARG A 132 -1.84 2.97 12.12
CA ARG A 132 -2.04 2.34 13.43
C ARG A 132 -0.87 2.60 14.35
N ASP A 133 -1.10 2.30 15.63
CA ASP A 133 -0.06 2.31 16.64
C ASP A 133 0.56 3.73 16.70
N THR A 134 1.86 3.85 16.89
CA THR A 134 2.59 5.14 16.91
C THR A 134 3.13 5.53 15.53
N SER A 135 2.67 4.88 14.45
CA SER A 135 3.26 5.04 13.14
C SER A 135 2.88 6.38 12.54
N THR A 136 3.67 6.88 11.58
CA THR A 136 3.27 8.04 10.79
C THR A 136 2.91 7.60 9.37
N PHE A 137 1.95 8.32 8.77
CA PHE A 137 1.49 8.09 7.41
C PHE A 137 1.41 9.43 6.69
N ARG A 138 2.39 9.67 5.81
CA ARG A 138 2.49 10.84 4.95
C ARG A 138 1.97 10.49 3.56
N ALA A 139 1.31 11.43 2.90
CA ALA A 139 0.85 11.27 1.53
C ALA A 139 1.19 12.51 0.71
N GLU A 140 1.81 12.31 -0.45
CA GLU A 140 2.08 13.39 -1.40
C GLU A 140 0.78 13.93 -1.99
N ARG A 141 0.76 15.22 -2.33
CA ARG A 141 -0.38 15.90 -2.98
C ARG A 141 -1.68 15.93 -2.17
N LEU A 142 -1.73 15.28 -1.02
CA LEU A 142 -2.74 15.51 0.00
C LEU A 142 -2.56 16.93 0.56
N THR A 143 -3.66 17.56 0.97
CA THR A 143 -3.65 18.87 1.62
C THR A 143 -2.61 18.91 2.75
N LEU A 144 -1.68 19.87 2.68
CA LEU A 144 -0.52 19.94 3.57
C LEU A 144 -0.91 19.94 5.06
N GLY A 145 -0.06 19.31 5.88
CA GLY A 145 -0.25 19.24 7.33
C GLY A 145 -1.13 18.07 7.78
N ALA A 146 -1.59 18.11 9.03
CA ALA A 146 -2.37 17.03 9.62
C ALA A 146 -3.78 16.96 9.01
N GLN A 147 -4.18 15.76 8.59
CA GLN A 147 -5.46 15.48 7.95
C GLN A 147 -6.18 14.32 8.63
N ASN A 148 -7.51 14.36 8.59
CA ASN A 148 -8.36 13.29 9.11
C ASN A 148 -8.58 12.18 8.08
N ALA A 149 -9.22 11.08 8.50
CA ALA A 149 -9.51 9.94 7.63
C ALA A 149 -10.43 10.30 6.44
N ALA A 150 -11.43 11.17 6.62
CA ALA A 150 -12.36 11.55 5.56
C ALA A 150 -11.67 12.32 4.42
N THR A 151 -10.73 13.20 4.75
CA THR A 151 -9.89 13.88 3.75
C THR A 151 -9.03 12.86 3.01
N MET A 152 -8.42 11.89 3.71
CA MET A 152 -7.62 10.84 3.07
C MET A 152 -8.46 9.94 2.15
N GLN A 153 -9.70 9.60 2.53
CA GLN A 153 -10.62 8.82 1.69
C GLN A 153 -10.90 9.53 0.38
N THR A 154 -11.34 10.79 0.46
CA THR A 154 -11.64 11.62 -0.71
C THR A 154 -10.40 11.79 -1.60
N PHE A 155 -9.24 12.00 -0.98
CA PHE A 155 -7.96 12.12 -1.68
C PHE A 155 -7.61 10.83 -2.46
N VAL A 156 -7.61 9.67 -1.79
CA VAL A 156 -7.27 8.39 -2.44
C VAL A 156 -8.24 8.06 -3.56
N ALA A 157 -9.54 8.26 -3.35
CA ALA A 157 -10.53 8.07 -4.42
C ALA A 157 -10.28 9.02 -5.60
N GLY A 158 -9.94 10.28 -5.33
CA GLY A 158 -9.73 11.31 -6.36
C GLY A 158 -8.38 11.27 -7.08
N GLN A 159 -7.36 10.60 -6.53
CA GLN A 159 -6.08 10.40 -7.22
C GLN A 159 -6.09 9.20 -8.18
N ASN A 160 -7.08 8.32 -8.06
CA ASN A 160 -7.17 7.07 -8.83
C ASN A 160 -8.29 7.15 -9.88
N ASP A 161 -8.43 6.10 -10.69
CA ASP A 161 -9.32 6.14 -11.85
C ASP A 161 -10.78 6.40 -11.46
N ALA A 162 -11.51 7.06 -12.37
CA ALA A 162 -12.88 7.50 -12.13
C ALA A 162 -13.78 6.35 -11.66
N GLY A 163 -14.58 6.61 -10.61
CA GLY A 163 -15.40 5.58 -9.96
C GLY A 163 -14.69 4.83 -8.84
N SER A 164 -13.43 5.15 -8.54
CA SER A 164 -12.70 4.62 -7.39
C SER A 164 -13.38 4.95 -6.06
N THR A 165 -13.43 3.97 -5.15
CA THR A 165 -13.90 4.14 -3.77
C THR A 165 -12.76 3.88 -2.79
N ALA A 166 -12.77 4.55 -1.64
CA ALA A 166 -11.71 4.40 -0.65
C ALA A 166 -12.23 4.42 0.80
N SER A 167 -11.63 3.58 1.63
CA SER A 167 -11.73 3.65 3.08
C SER A 167 -10.41 4.09 3.71
N ALA A 168 -10.48 4.84 4.82
CA ALA A 168 -9.31 5.23 5.59
C ALA A 168 -9.59 5.09 7.09
N THR A 169 -8.57 4.70 7.84
CA THR A 169 -8.65 4.61 9.31
C THR A 169 -7.33 5.06 9.91
N VAL A 170 -7.40 5.85 10.97
CA VAL A 170 -6.23 6.52 11.53
C VAL A 170 -6.28 6.45 13.05
N ALA A 171 -5.14 6.21 13.70
CA ALA A 171 -5.00 6.29 15.15
C ALA A 171 -4.78 7.75 15.60
N THR A 172 -3.96 8.50 14.86
CA THR A 172 -3.65 9.92 15.17
C THR A 172 -4.09 10.85 14.03
N SER A 173 -3.34 10.90 12.94
CA SER A 173 -3.65 11.70 11.75
C SER A 173 -2.88 11.18 10.53
N TYR A 174 -3.40 11.45 9.33
CA TYR A 174 -2.59 11.44 8.12
C TYR A 174 -1.83 12.77 8.00
N THR A 175 -0.76 12.84 7.23
CA THR A 175 -0.04 14.09 6.99
C THR A 175 0.15 14.32 5.49
N GLY A 176 -0.41 15.41 4.97
CA GLY A 176 -0.14 15.82 3.60
C GLY A 176 1.24 16.45 3.49
N VAL A 177 1.99 16.04 2.47
CA VAL A 177 3.32 16.56 2.14
C VAL A 177 3.37 17.01 0.68
N ALA A 178 4.37 17.82 0.35
CA ALA A 178 4.56 18.29 -1.02
C ALA A 178 4.83 17.12 -1.99
N ASP A 179 4.48 17.30 -3.25
CA ASP A 179 4.81 16.35 -4.32
C ASP A 179 6.34 16.19 -4.44
N GLY A 180 6.82 14.95 -4.58
CA GLY A 180 8.25 14.62 -4.59
C GLY A 180 8.93 14.58 -3.21
N THR A 181 8.17 14.53 -2.11
CA THR A 181 8.69 14.33 -0.75
C THR A 181 9.09 12.88 -0.49
N CYS A 182 8.34 11.91 -1.02
CA CYS A 182 8.67 10.49 -0.90
C CYS A 182 9.91 10.19 -1.74
N ARG A 183 10.86 9.43 -1.19
CA ARG A 183 12.05 9.03 -1.96
C ARG A 183 11.61 8.11 -3.09
N ASN A 184 12.18 8.32 -4.27
CA ASN A 184 12.07 7.39 -5.39
C ASN A 184 13.39 6.61 -5.52
N PRO A 185 13.35 5.33 -5.96
CA PRO A 185 14.54 4.52 -6.15
C PRO A 185 15.45 5.05 -7.26
#